data_AF-A0AAV0VST2-F1
#
_entry.id   AF-A0AAV0VST2-F1
#
_cell.length_a   1.000
_cell.length_b   1.000
_cell.length_c   1.000
_cell.angle_alpha   90.00
_cell.angle_beta   90.00
_cell.angle_gamma   90.00
#
_symmetry.space_group_name_H-M   'P 1'
#
loop_
_entity.id
_entity.type
_entity.pdbx_description
1 polymer ?
#
loop_
_entity_poly.entity_id
_entity_poly.type
_entity_poly.pdbx_seq_one_letter_code
_entity_poly.pdbx_strand_id
1 'polypeptide(L)'
;MLKTTINMKHNINIGTYPKLQAFLKRKSTGFKSKKSKVLTSTDIKKCIDEAPNIQYFVTKVVLIFRITGAYRREELRNITIKYK
;
A
#
# COMPACT_ATOMS: atom_id res chain seq x y z
N MET A 1 6.77 -1.47 -10.55
CA MET A 1 6.53 -0.06 -10.96
C MET A 1 7.10 0.23 -12.35
N LEU A 2 8.39 -0.03 -12.63
CA LEU A 2 9.00 0.28 -13.93
C LEU A 2 8.22 -0.24 -15.17
N LYS A 3 7.82 -1.52 -15.16
CA LYS A 3 7.02 -2.14 -16.24
C LYS A 3 5.72 -1.36 -16.51
N THR A 4 4.98 -1.10 -15.43
CA THR A 4 3.70 -0.38 -15.47
C THR A 4 3.87 1.07 -15.93
N THR A 5 4.91 1.76 -15.47
CA THR A 5 5.17 3.16 -15.82
C THR A 5 5.52 3.31 -17.31
N ILE A 6 6.36 2.43 -17.85
CA ILE A 6 6.72 2.47 -19.28
C ILE A 6 5.50 2.14 -20.14
N ASN A 7 4.67 1.18 -19.70
CA ASN A 7 3.42 0.88 -20.39
C ASN A 7 2.45 2.08 -20.38
N MET A 8 2.31 2.77 -19.25
CA MET A 8 1.41 3.93 -19.14
C MET A 8 1.90 5.15 -19.94
N LYS A 9 3.20 5.42 -19.97
CA LYS A 9 3.75 6.62 -20.63
C LYS A 9 4.04 6.44 -22.11
N HIS A 10 4.42 5.23 -22.50
CA HIS A 10 4.94 4.96 -23.85
C HIS A 10 4.17 3.84 -24.56
N ASN A 11 3.18 3.21 -23.92
CA ASN A 11 2.43 2.07 -24.45
C ASN A 11 3.33 0.88 -24.86
N ILE A 12 4.48 0.72 -24.20
CA ILE A 12 5.42 -0.37 -24.47
C ILE A 12 5.33 -1.42 -23.37
N ASN A 13 4.96 -2.65 -23.76
CA ASN A 13 4.97 -3.78 -22.86
C ASN A 13 6.36 -4.41 -22.77
N ILE A 14 7.20 -3.93 -21.84
CA ILE A 14 8.54 -4.49 -21.63
C ILE A 14 8.54 -5.94 -21.07
N GLY A 15 7.37 -6.47 -20.74
CA GLY A 15 7.17 -7.85 -20.31
C GLY A 15 7.39 -8.88 -21.42
N THR A 16 7.27 -8.49 -22.69
CA THR A 16 7.41 -9.41 -23.84
C THR A 16 8.88 -9.67 -24.23
N TYR A 17 9.84 -8.94 -23.65
CA TYR A 17 11.26 -9.03 -24.02
C TYR A 17 12.07 -9.86 -22.99
N PRO A 18 12.33 -11.17 -23.25
CA PRO A 18 12.97 -12.05 -22.28
C PRO A 18 14.42 -11.65 -21.95
N LYS A 19 15.20 -11.20 -22.94
CA LYS A 19 16.58 -10.71 -22.75
C LYS A 19 16.61 -9.47 -21.84
N LEU A 20 15.69 -8.54 -22.05
CA LEU A 20 15.55 -7.33 -21.23
C LEU A 20 15.14 -7.67 -19.80
N GLN A 21 14.22 -8.62 -19.61
CA GLN A 21 13.85 -9.07 -18.27
C GLN A 21 15.05 -9.66 -17.51
N ALA A 22 15.84 -10.53 -18.16
CA ALA A 22 17.03 -11.12 -17.55
C ALA A 22 18.06 -10.04 -17.17
N PHE A 23 18.27 -9.05 -18.03
CA PHE A 23 19.14 -7.91 -17.75
C PHE A 23 18.66 -7.10 -16.54
N LEU A 24 17.38 -6.73 -16.48
CA LEU A 24 16.81 -5.97 -15.36
C LEU A 24 16.90 -6.74 -14.04
N LYS A 25 16.69 -8.07 -14.06
CA LYS A 25 16.86 -8.92 -12.86
C LYS A 25 18.30 -8.93 -12.37
N ARG A 26 19.27 -9.06 -13.27
CA ARG A 26 20.71 -9.00 -12.93
C ARG A 26 21.13 -7.63 -12.41
N LYS A 27 20.56 -6.54 -12.93
CA LYS A 27 20.83 -5.19 -12.40
C LYS A 27 20.16 -4.91 -11.07
N SER A 28 19.09 -5.63 -10.73
CA SER A 28 18.36 -5.48 -9.47
C SER A 28 18.98 -6.26 -8.30
N THR A 29 20.03 -7.06 -8.51
CA THR A 29 20.69 -7.80 -7.41
C THR A 29 21.30 -6.81 -6.41
N GLY A 30 20.93 -6.92 -5.13
CA GLY A 30 21.34 -5.99 -4.07
C GLY A 30 20.40 -4.79 -3.87
N PHE A 31 19.40 -4.60 -4.75
CA PHE A 31 18.39 -3.55 -4.54
C PHE A 31 17.49 -3.92 -3.36
N LYS A 32 17.76 -3.34 -2.20
CA LYS A 32 16.81 -3.31 -1.09
C LYS A 32 15.76 -2.25 -1.42
N SER A 33 14.57 -2.70 -1.80
CA SER A 33 13.41 -1.80 -1.92
C SER A 33 13.29 -1.01 -0.62
N LYS A 34 13.28 0.32 -0.73
CA LYS A 34 13.00 1.22 0.40
C LYS A 34 11.57 0.92 0.84
N LYS A 35 11.43 0.02 1.81
CA LYS A 35 10.15 -0.19 2.49
C LYS A 35 9.77 1.15 3.14
N SER A 36 8.50 1.53 3.04
CA SER A 36 7.98 2.62 3.86
C SER A 36 8.33 2.33 5.32
N LYS A 37 8.56 3.37 6.12
CA LYS A 37 8.80 3.21 7.56
C LYS A 37 7.74 2.28 8.13
N VAL A 38 8.19 1.27 8.87
CA VAL A 38 7.27 0.32 9.50
C VAL A 38 6.46 1.11 10.53
N LEU A 39 5.13 1.03 10.41
CA LEU A 39 4.23 1.66 11.36
C LEU A 39 4.33 0.89 12.67
N THR A 40 4.76 1.56 13.75
CA THR A 40 4.96 0.93 15.05
C THR A 40 3.73 1.08 15.96
N SER A 41 3.66 0.27 17.03
CA SER A 41 2.61 0.38 18.05
C SER A 41 2.54 1.78 18.67
N THR A 42 3.69 2.44 18.88
CA THR A 42 3.75 3.81 19.40
C THR A 42 3.20 4.82 18.41
N ASP A 43 3.48 4.66 17.11
CA ASP A 43 2.92 5.53 16.07
C ASP A 43 1.39 5.39 15.99
N ILE A 44 0.88 4.16 16.17
CA ILE A 44 -0.56 3.87 16.19
C ILE A 44 -1.23 4.54 17.39
N LYS A 45 -0.69 4.35 18.60
CA LYS A 45 -1.22 4.99 19.81
C LYS A 45 -1.24 6.50 19.68
N LYS A 46 -0.13 7.09 19.21
CA LYS A 46 -0.05 8.52 18.93
C LYS A 46 -1.14 8.99 17.98
N CYS A 47 -1.41 8.23 16.92
CA CYS A 47 -2.47 8.55 15.97
C CYS A 47 -3.87 8.49 16.61
N ILE A 48 -4.13 7.51 17.48
CA ILE A 48 -5.43 7.33 18.14
C ILE A 48 -5.65 8.38 19.23
N ASP A 49 -4.64 8.68 20.03
CA ASP A 49 -4.77 9.50 21.23
C ASP A 49 -4.61 11.00 20.92
N GLU A 50 -3.64 11.38 20.09
CA GLU A 50 -3.27 12.79 19.91
C GLU A 50 -3.90 13.45 18.67
N ALA A 51 -4.30 12.67 17.65
CA ALA A 51 -4.81 13.28 16.42
C ALA A 51 -6.22 13.89 16.60
N PRO A 52 -6.49 15.09 16.06
CA PRO A 52 -7.79 15.74 16.20
C PRO A 52 -8.90 14.95 15.52
N ASN A 53 -9.96 14.63 16.26
CA ASN A 53 -11.05 13.77 15.79
C ASN A 53 -11.80 14.37 14.59
N ILE A 54 -12.01 15.69 14.57
CA ILE A 54 -12.76 16.37 13.50
C ILE A 54 -12.20 16.03 12.12
N GLN A 55 -10.87 15.92 12.00
CA GLN A 55 -10.20 15.65 10.73
C GLN A 55 -9.87 14.17 10.51
N TYR A 56 -9.59 13.42 11.59
CA TYR A 56 -9.04 12.07 11.49
C TYR A 56 -9.96 10.96 11.99
N PHE A 57 -11.22 11.25 12.33
CA PHE A 57 -12.15 10.25 12.88
C PHE A 57 -12.26 8.99 12.03
N VAL A 58 -12.58 9.14 10.73
CA VAL A 58 -12.71 8.00 9.80
C VAL A 58 -11.38 7.25 9.68
N THR A 59 -10.26 7.97 9.63
CA THR A 59 -8.92 7.37 9.54
C THR A 59 -8.59 6.54 10.78
N LYS A 60 -8.95 6.99 11.98
CA LYS A 60 -8.77 6.24 13.23
C LYS A 60 -9.59 4.94 13.22
N VAL A 61 -10.85 5.02 12.79
CA VAL A 61 -11.73 3.84 12.67
C VAL A 61 -11.14 2.84 11.68
N VAL A 62 -10.80 3.29 10.47
CA VAL A 62 -10.18 2.44 9.44
C VAL A 62 -8.87 1.81 9.92
N LEU A 63 -8.05 2.55 10.68
CA LEU A 63 -6.82 2.04 11.27
C LEU A 63 -7.10 0.89 12.23
N ILE A 64 -8.08 1.02 13.11
CA ILE A 64 -8.49 -0.04 14.06
C ILE A 64 -8.98 -1.28 13.31
N PHE A 65 -9.85 -1.12 12.32
CA PHE A 65 -10.32 -2.23 11.49
C PHE A 65 -9.15 -2.94 10.79
N ARG A 66 -8.19 -2.18 10.26
CA ARG A 66 -7.04 -2.76 9.56
C ARG A 66 -6.09 -3.49 10.50
N ILE A 67 -5.92 -3.05 11.74
CA ILE A 67 -5.06 -3.71 12.73
C ILE A 67 -5.72 -4.99 13.25
N THR A 68 -7.02 -4.94 13.54
CA THR A 68 -7.76 -6.06 14.14
C THR A 68 -8.11 -7.15 13.14
N GLY A 69 -8.48 -6.78 11.91
CA GLY A 69 -8.97 -7.71 10.89
C GLY A 69 -8.06 -7.87 9.66
N ALA A 70 -6.93 -7.15 9.59
CA ALA A 70 -6.03 -7.14 8.43
C ALA A 70 -6.71 -6.80 7.08
N TYR A 71 -7.83 -6.07 7.12
CA TYR A 71 -8.64 -5.78 5.94
C TYR A 71 -7.86 -5.04 4.84
N ARG A 72 -8.01 -5.49 3.59
CA ARG A 72 -7.51 -4.80 2.40
C ARG A 72 -8.37 -3.58 2.08
N ARG A 73 -7.83 -2.66 1.26
CA ARG A 73 -8.56 -1.41 0.90
C ARG A 73 -9.91 -1.69 0.26
N GLU A 74 -9.99 -2.69 -0.61
CA GLU A 74 -11.24 -3.04 -1.29
C GLU A 74 -12.27 -3.61 -0.32
N GLU A 75 -11.84 -4.41 0.65
CA GLU A 75 -12.71 -4.98 1.67
C GLU A 75 -13.29 -3.87 2.55
N LEU A 76 -12.45 -2.93 3.00
CA LEU A 76 -12.89 -1.76 3.77
C LEU A 76 -13.91 -0.90 3.01
N ARG A 77 -13.70 -0.72 1.70
CA ARG A 77 -14.62 0.05 0.84
C ARG A 77 -15.98 -0.61 0.71
N ASN A 78 -16.03 -1.94 0.74
CA ASN A 78 -17.24 -2.72 0.54
C ASN A 78 -17.94 -3.08 1.86
N ILE A 79 -17.50 -2.53 3.00
CA ILE A 79 -18.18 -2.72 4.28
C ILE A 79 -19.57 -2.10 4.20
N THR A 80 -20.58 -2.92 4.45
CA THR A 80 -21.98 -2.51 4.52
C THR A 80 -22.51 -2.76 5.91
N ILE A 81 -23.26 -1.81 6.43
CA ILE A 81 -23.95 -1.95 7.72
C ILE A 81 -25.29 -2.62 7.41
N LYS A 82 -25.50 -3.82 7.96
CA LYS A 82 -26.82 -4.44 7.96
C LYS A 82 -27.59 -3.89 9.16
N TYR A 83 -28.59 -3.06 8.90
CA TYR A 83 -29.60 -2.71 9.91
C TYR A 83 -30.50 -3.93 10.13
N LYS A 84 -30.69 -4.30 11.39
CA LYS A 84 -31.60 -5.37 11.82
C LYS A 84 -32.90 -4.76 12.31
#